data_AF-A0A838K5F6-F1
#
_entry.id   AF-A0A838K5F6-F1
#
_cell.length_a   1.000
_cell.length_b   1.000
_cell.length_c   1.000
_cell.angle_alpha   90.00
_cell.angle_beta   90.00
_cell.angle_gamma   90.00
#
_symmetry.space_group_name_H-M   'P 1'
#
loop_
_entity.id
_entity.type
_entity.pdbx_description
1 polymer ?
#
loop_
_entity_poly.entity_id
_entity_poly.type
_entity_poly.pdbx_seq_one_letter_code
_entity_poly.pdbx_strand_id
1 'polypeptide(L)'
;LAVSSAATPVRAQARALLARQPAGAADDLLTVLDAEDRDQWVPVIREEMVRAVELTSAQRCAVVSVVLDGALARPGVSSDLVESLLQVVIEAPPQTYEPLVSAVVAACAGRSEPETQRLRAVIGSAMARFALPQWQRLAASLNAAARAAGQPVTWT
;
A
#
# COMPACT_ATOMS: atom_id res chain seq x y z
N LEU A 1 -15.82 -1.64 12.16
CA LEU A 1 -15.60 -2.81 13.06
C LEU A 1 -16.87 -3.39 13.74
N ALA A 2 -18.07 -3.31 13.14
CA ALA A 2 -19.33 -3.70 13.81
C ALA A 2 -19.79 -5.17 13.59
N VAL A 3 -19.08 -5.98 12.80
CA VAL A 3 -19.56 -7.31 12.37
C VAL A 3 -19.11 -8.44 13.30
N SER A 4 -18.04 -8.23 14.07
CA SER A 4 -17.44 -9.26 14.94
C SER A 4 -18.33 -9.66 16.12
N SER A 5 -19.18 -8.74 16.57
CA SER A 5 -20.13 -8.92 17.69
C SER A 5 -21.54 -9.35 17.24
N ALA A 6 -21.77 -9.52 15.93
CA ALA A 6 -23.09 -9.86 15.40
C ALA A 6 -23.45 -11.35 15.61
N ALA A 7 -24.76 -11.61 15.73
CA ALA A 7 -25.30 -12.96 15.84
C ALA A 7 -24.78 -13.86 14.69
N THR A 8 -24.50 -15.13 14.99
CA THR A 8 -23.95 -16.13 14.05
C THR A 8 -24.59 -16.17 12.65
N PRO A 9 -25.92 -16.06 12.48
CA PRO A 9 -26.53 -16.01 11.14
C PRO A 9 -26.13 -14.76 10.33
N VAL A 10 -25.98 -13.59 10.98
CA VAL A 10 -25.54 -12.35 10.32
C VAL A 10 -24.10 -12.47 9.85
N ARG A 11 -23.22 -13.11 10.64
CA ARG A 11 -21.83 -13.39 10.25
C ARG A 11 -21.75 -14.38 9.08
N ALA A 12 -22.60 -15.40 9.07
CA ALA A 12 -22.67 -16.37 7.97
C ALA A 12 -23.17 -15.72 6.67
N GLN A 13 -24.19 -14.85 6.77
CA GLN A 13 -24.73 -14.12 5.64
C GLN A 13 -23.75 -13.08 5.09
N ALA A 14 -23.03 -12.36 5.97
CA ALA A 14 -21.96 -11.46 5.58
C ALA A 14 -20.82 -12.21 4.86
N ARG A 15 -20.39 -13.38 5.36
CA ARG A 15 -19.40 -14.24 4.67
C ARG A 15 -19.90 -14.73 3.32
N ALA A 16 -21.16 -15.14 3.21
CA ALA A 16 -21.74 -15.60 1.95
C ALA A 16 -21.86 -14.48 0.91
N LEU A 17 -22.10 -13.23 1.36
CA LEU A 17 -22.10 -12.06 0.48
C LEU A 17 -20.67 -11.68 0.05
N LEU A 18 -19.70 -11.69 0.97
CA LEU A 18 -18.29 -11.43 0.66
C LEU A 18 -17.70 -12.50 -0.28
N ALA A 19 -18.10 -13.77 -0.14
CA ALA A 19 -17.69 -14.85 -1.05
C ALA A 19 -18.30 -14.76 -2.46
N ARG A 20 -19.34 -13.93 -2.65
CA ARG A 20 -20.00 -13.67 -3.94
C ARG A 20 -19.47 -12.42 -4.64
N GLN A 21 -18.68 -11.61 -3.96
CA GLN A 21 -18.00 -10.48 -4.58
C GLN A 21 -16.93 -11.02 -5.53
N PRO A 22 -16.84 -10.55 -6.79
CA PRO A 22 -15.67 -10.83 -7.62
C PRO A 22 -14.42 -10.36 -6.87
N ALA A 23 -13.28 -11.00 -7.15
CA ALA A 23 -11.99 -10.63 -6.57
C ALA A 23 -11.53 -9.25 -7.08
N GLY A 24 -12.20 -8.19 -6.64
CA GLY A 24 -12.01 -6.79 -7.00
C GLY A 24 -11.65 -5.90 -5.81
N ALA A 25 -11.25 -6.50 -4.68
CA ALA A 25 -10.96 -5.78 -3.43
C ALA A 25 -9.97 -4.61 -3.58
N ALA A 26 -9.10 -4.65 -4.59
CA ALA A 26 -8.14 -3.59 -4.85
C ALA A 26 -8.74 -2.41 -5.66
N ASP A 27 -9.62 -2.66 -6.63
CA ASP A 27 -10.37 -1.59 -7.33
C ASP A 27 -11.39 -0.92 -6.37
N ASP A 28 -11.90 -1.69 -5.41
CA ASP A 28 -12.75 -1.18 -4.34
C ASP A 28 -11.99 -0.18 -3.45
N LEU A 29 -10.70 -0.41 -3.17
CA LEU A 29 -9.89 0.50 -2.35
C LEU A 29 -9.79 1.91 -2.97
N LEU A 30 -9.47 2.00 -4.27
CA LEU A 30 -9.35 3.31 -4.93
C LEU A 30 -10.69 4.04 -5.00
N THR A 31 -11.78 3.30 -5.22
CA THR A 31 -13.14 3.86 -5.21
C THR A 31 -13.50 4.44 -3.84
N VAL A 32 -13.12 3.75 -2.75
CA VAL A 32 -13.31 4.26 -1.39
C VAL A 32 -12.46 5.51 -1.16
N LEU A 33 -11.19 5.50 -1.53
CA LEU A 33 -10.30 6.67 -1.35
C LEU A 33 -10.76 7.90 -2.13
N ASP A 34 -11.36 7.71 -3.31
CA ASP A 34 -11.92 8.82 -4.11
C ASP A 34 -13.18 9.44 -3.48
N ALA A 35 -13.89 8.69 -2.61
CA ALA A 35 -15.09 9.16 -1.91
C ALA A 35 -14.80 9.76 -0.52
N GLU A 36 -13.60 9.53 0.00
CA GLU A 36 -13.17 9.94 1.34
C GLU A 36 -12.34 11.23 1.31
N ASP A 37 -12.43 12.02 2.38
CA ASP A 37 -11.53 13.15 2.57
C ASP A 37 -10.07 12.67 2.75
N ARG A 38 -9.10 13.48 2.33
CA ARG A 38 -7.66 13.11 2.39
C ARG A 38 -7.21 12.73 3.80
N ASP A 39 -7.77 13.36 4.82
CA ASP A 39 -7.45 13.05 6.22
C ASP A 39 -7.89 11.63 6.64
N GLN A 40 -8.78 11.00 5.88
CA GLN A 40 -9.26 9.62 6.10
C GLN A 40 -8.46 8.56 5.33
N TRP A 41 -7.56 8.96 4.42
CA TRP A 41 -6.82 8.02 3.57
C TRP A 41 -5.90 7.10 4.38
N VAL A 42 -5.19 7.64 5.37
CA VAL A 42 -4.27 6.84 6.20
C VAL A 42 -5.02 5.73 6.98
N PRO A 43 -6.13 6.01 7.69
CA PRO A 43 -6.95 4.95 8.29
C PRO A 43 -7.40 3.87 7.30
N VAL A 44 -7.92 4.26 6.14
CA VAL A 44 -8.43 3.32 5.11
C VAL A 44 -7.30 2.45 4.57
N ILE A 45 -6.18 3.07 4.17
CA ILE A 45 -5.00 2.35 3.66
C ILE A 45 -4.45 1.43 4.75
N ARG A 46 -4.43 1.86 6.02
CA ARG A 46 -3.97 1.01 7.13
C ARG A 46 -4.80 -0.25 7.27
N GLU A 47 -6.12 -0.13 7.28
CA GLU A 47 -7.01 -1.30 7.37
C GLU A 47 -6.73 -2.30 6.25
N GLU A 48 -6.53 -1.80 5.02
CA GLU A 48 -6.28 -2.65 3.87
C GLU A 48 -4.87 -3.27 3.90
N MET A 49 -3.84 -2.52 4.31
CA MET A 49 -2.48 -3.06 4.47
C MET A 49 -2.41 -4.12 5.57
N VAL A 50 -3.16 -3.95 6.67
CA VAL A 50 -3.26 -4.97 7.73
C VAL A 50 -3.87 -6.26 7.19
N ARG A 51 -4.92 -6.17 6.37
CA ARG A 51 -5.49 -7.36 5.69
C ARG A 51 -4.50 -7.97 4.71
N ALA A 52 -3.77 -7.14 3.96
CA ALA A 52 -2.82 -7.58 2.95
C ALA A 52 -1.62 -8.34 3.53
N VAL A 53 -1.28 -8.13 4.81
CA VAL A 53 -0.20 -8.86 5.49
C VAL A 53 -0.53 -10.34 5.66
N GLU A 54 -1.79 -10.68 5.86
CA GLU A 54 -2.27 -12.07 5.97
C GLU A 54 -2.35 -12.77 4.59
N LEU A 55 -2.21 -12.02 3.49
CA LEU A 55 -2.22 -12.56 2.14
C LEU A 55 -0.84 -13.12 1.74
N THR A 56 -0.84 -13.90 0.65
CA THR A 56 0.42 -14.34 0.02
C THR A 56 1.22 -13.14 -0.49
N SER A 57 2.53 -13.32 -0.67
CA SER A 57 3.42 -12.26 -1.18
C SER A 57 2.93 -11.66 -2.52
N ALA A 58 2.47 -12.51 -3.44
CA ALA A 58 1.95 -12.07 -4.74
C ALA A 58 0.66 -11.24 -4.61
N GLN A 59 -0.27 -11.66 -3.75
CA GLN A 59 -1.51 -10.92 -3.51
C GLN A 59 -1.26 -9.58 -2.80
N ARG A 60 -0.37 -9.56 -1.82
CA ARG A 60 0.04 -8.33 -1.13
C ARG A 60 0.69 -7.34 -2.10
N CYS A 61 1.58 -7.83 -2.96
CA CYS A 61 2.15 -7.05 -4.05
C CYS A 61 1.06 -6.46 -4.95
N ALA A 62 0.06 -7.24 -5.33
CA ALA A 62 -1.04 -6.75 -6.16
C ALA A 62 -1.85 -5.61 -5.49
N VAL A 63 -2.14 -5.73 -4.18
CA VAL A 63 -2.82 -4.66 -3.43
C VAL A 63 -2.00 -3.37 -3.42
N VAL A 64 -0.68 -3.48 -3.15
CA VAL A 64 0.22 -2.31 -3.16
C VAL A 64 0.35 -1.72 -4.56
N SER A 65 0.46 -2.56 -5.60
CA SER A 65 0.50 -2.12 -7.00
C SER A 65 -0.70 -1.27 -7.37
N VAL A 66 -1.90 -1.63 -6.92
CA VAL A 66 -3.11 -0.85 -7.21
C VAL A 66 -3.06 0.54 -6.58
N VAL A 67 -2.52 0.68 -5.37
CA VAL A 67 -2.31 2.02 -4.76
C VAL A 67 -1.32 2.84 -5.59
N LEU A 68 -0.21 2.24 -6.03
CA LEU A 68 0.81 2.92 -6.82
C LEU A 68 0.32 3.27 -8.24
N ASP A 69 -0.45 2.40 -8.88
CA ASP A 69 -1.12 2.64 -10.15
C ASP A 69 -2.14 3.77 -10.00
N GLY A 70 -2.90 3.75 -8.91
CA GLY A 70 -3.84 4.80 -8.54
C GLY A 70 -3.17 6.16 -8.35
N ALA A 71 -1.97 6.19 -7.77
CA ALA A 71 -1.17 7.41 -7.65
C ALA A 71 -0.69 7.91 -9.02
N LEU A 72 -0.20 7.03 -9.88
CA LEU A 72 0.24 7.41 -11.24
C LEU A 72 -0.91 7.91 -12.13
N ALA A 73 -2.11 7.37 -11.96
CA ALA A 73 -3.31 7.80 -12.67
C ALA A 73 -3.85 9.16 -12.19
N ARG A 74 -3.46 9.63 -10.99
CA ARG A 74 -3.98 10.84 -10.34
C ARG A 74 -2.86 11.84 -10.03
N PRO A 75 -2.27 12.52 -11.03
CA PRO A 75 -1.09 13.38 -10.83
C PRO A 75 -1.32 14.55 -9.86
N GLY A 76 -2.56 15.00 -9.66
CA GLY A 76 -2.88 16.08 -8.71
C GLY A 76 -2.81 15.67 -7.24
N VAL A 77 -2.81 14.37 -6.93
CA VAL A 77 -2.79 13.83 -5.56
C VAL A 77 -1.80 12.69 -5.37
N SER A 78 -0.96 12.42 -6.37
CA SER A 78 -0.07 11.25 -6.42
C SER A 78 0.86 11.19 -5.21
N SER A 79 1.49 12.31 -4.86
CA SER A 79 2.43 12.37 -3.73
C SER A 79 1.72 12.20 -2.39
N ASP A 80 0.49 12.70 -2.26
CA ASP A 80 -0.27 12.63 -1.00
C ASP A 80 -0.80 11.19 -0.76
N LEU A 81 -1.19 10.50 -1.83
CA LEU A 81 -1.57 9.09 -1.76
C LEU A 81 -0.37 8.20 -1.42
N VAL A 82 0.78 8.43 -2.07
CA VAL A 82 2.01 7.68 -1.77
C VAL A 82 2.53 8.01 -0.37
N GLU A 83 2.46 9.27 0.07
CA GLU A 83 2.79 9.66 1.45
C GLU A 83 1.89 8.91 2.46
N SER A 84 0.59 8.83 2.20
CA SER A 84 -0.34 8.10 3.06
C SER A 84 0.02 6.61 3.15
N LEU A 85 0.39 5.99 2.03
CA LEU A 85 0.91 4.61 2.00
C LEU A 85 2.20 4.46 2.81
N LEU A 86 3.18 5.35 2.60
CA LEU A 86 4.46 5.28 3.30
C LEU A 86 4.33 5.55 4.80
N GLN A 87 3.42 6.44 5.21
CA GLN A 87 3.07 6.66 6.62
C GLN A 87 2.56 5.36 7.26
N VAL A 88 1.66 4.65 6.59
CA VAL A 88 1.16 3.34 7.06
C VAL A 88 2.30 2.33 7.18
N VAL A 89 3.23 2.31 6.23
CA VAL A 89 4.41 1.43 6.29
C VAL A 89 5.30 1.79 7.48
N ILE A 90 5.65 3.07 7.67
CA ILE A 90 6.55 3.52 8.75
C ILE A 90 5.97 3.23 10.14
N GLU A 91 4.65 3.35 10.29
CA GLU A 91 3.97 3.10 11.56
C GLU A 91 3.62 1.62 11.80
N ALA A 92 3.91 0.75 10.83
CA ALA A 92 3.63 -0.67 10.97
C ALA A 92 4.49 -1.31 12.08
N PRO A 93 3.92 -2.25 12.86
CA PRO A 93 4.73 -3.05 13.79
C PRO A 93 5.75 -3.90 13.02
N PRO A 94 6.85 -4.35 13.66
CA PRO A 94 7.94 -5.05 12.97
C PRO A 94 7.49 -6.26 12.13
N GLN A 95 6.54 -7.05 12.65
CA GLN A 95 5.97 -8.20 11.93
C GLN A 95 5.20 -7.86 10.64
N THR A 96 4.79 -6.61 10.49
CA THR A 96 4.02 -6.08 9.35
C THR A 96 4.91 -5.22 8.44
N TYR A 97 5.91 -4.57 9.02
CA TYR A 97 6.83 -3.66 8.32
C TYR A 97 7.56 -4.33 7.15
N GLU A 98 8.33 -5.39 7.40
CA GLU A 98 9.13 -6.05 6.36
C GLU A 98 8.28 -6.66 5.23
N PRO A 99 7.14 -7.33 5.53
CA PRO A 99 6.13 -7.72 4.55
C PRO A 99 5.69 -6.61 3.59
N LEU A 100 5.44 -5.41 4.11
CA LEU A 100 4.92 -4.28 3.34
C LEU A 100 6.03 -3.59 2.55
N VAL A 101 7.21 -3.38 3.14
CA VAL A 101 8.39 -2.85 2.44
C VAL A 101 8.73 -3.73 1.22
N SER A 102 8.72 -5.05 1.40
CA SER A 102 8.97 -6.00 0.31
C SER A 102 7.91 -5.91 -0.78
N ALA A 103 6.63 -5.73 -0.41
CA ALA A 103 5.53 -5.57 -1.35
C ALA A 103 5.64 -4.25 -2.14
N VAL A 104 6.04 -3.14 -1.51
CA VAL A 104 6.29 -1.85 -2.20
C VAL A 104 7.39 -2.01 -3.25
N VAL A 105 8.51 -2.64 -2.89
CA VAL A 105 9.61 -2.90 -3.84
C VAL A 105 9.15 -3.82 -4.97
N ALA A 106 8.46 -4.91 -4.65
CA ALA A 106 7.94 -5.84 -5.66
C ALA A 106 6.93 -5.17 -6.61
N ALA A 107 6.06 -4.31 -6.09
CA ALA A 107 5.05 -3.57 -6.85
C ALA A 107 5.67 -2.51 -7.78
N CYS A 108 6.87 -2.03 -7.47
CA CYS A 108 7.64 -1.16 -8.36
C CYS A 108 8.32 -1.96 -9.49
N ALA A 109 8.52 -3.27 -9.31
CA ALA A 109 9.22 -4.13 -10.25
C ALA A 109 8.36 -4.49 -11.45
N GLY A 110 8.98 -4.70 -12.62
CA GLY A 110 8.29 -5.12 -13.84
C GLY A 110 7.51 -4.01 -14.56
N ARG A 111 7.59 -2.76 -14.07
CA ARG A 111 7.05 -1.58 -14.73
C ARG A 111 7.93 -1.13 -15.89
N SER A 112 7.37 -0.39 -16.83
CA SER A 112 8.17 0.26 -17.88
C SER A 112 9.13 1.30 -17.27
N GLU A 113 10.24 1.60 -17.95
CA GLU A 113 11.17 2.65 -17.50
C GLU A 113 10.50 4.01 -17.22
N PRO A 114 9.62 4.56 -18.10
CA PRO A 114 8.98 5.84 -17.83
C PRO A 114 8.00 5.81 -16.65
N GLU A 115 7.37 4.67 -16.36
CA GLU A 115 6.53 4.52 -15.16
C GLU A 115 7.39 4.42 -13.91
N THR A 116 8.49 3.67 -13.98
CA THR A 116 9.46 3.53 -12.90
C THR A 116 10.04 4.88 -12.51
N GLN A 117 10.44 5.70 -13.49
CA GLN A 117 10.97 7.05 -13.24
C GLN A 117 9.91 7.97 -12.60
N ARG A 118 8.67 7.94 -13.09
CA ARG A 118 7.56 8.71 -12.50
C ARG A 118 7.28 8.27 -11.06
N LEU A 119 7.22 6.97 -10.81
CA LEU A 119 6.96 6.43 -9.49
C LEU A 119 8.09 6.77 -8.50
N ARG A 120 9.35 6.67 -8.94
CA ARG A 120 10.51 7.12 -8.14
C ARG A 120 10.40 8.61 -7.78
N ALA A 121 10.00 9.46 -8.72
CA ALA A 121 9.83 10.88 -8.45
C ALA A 121 8.71 11.11 -7.40
N VAL A 122 7.57 10.46 -7.55
CA VAL A 122 6.44 10.58 -6.61
C VAL A 122 6.82 10.07 -5.21
N ILE A 123 7.44 8.89 -5.13
CA ILE A 123 7.90 8.31 -3.86
C ILE A 123 8.98 9.20 -3.23
N GLY A 124 9.94 9.72 -4.01
CA GLY A 124 10.94 10.65 -3.51
C GLY A 124 10.32 11.94 -2.96
N SER A 125 9.35 12.52 -3.66
CA SER A 125 8.60 13.69 -3.18
C SER A 125 7.80 13.40 -1.91
N ALA A 126 7.17 12.23 -1.81
CA ALA A 126 6.45 11.82 -0.60
C ALA A 126 7.42 11.59 0.57
N MET A 127 8.56 10.92 0.32
CA MET A 127 9.58 10.65 1.34
C MET A 127 10.18 11.92 1.93
N ALA A 128 10.34 12.97 1.11
CA ALA A 128 10.85 14.27 1.54
C ALA A 128 9.96 15.01 2.55
N ARG A 129 8.72 14.56 2.79
CA ARG A 129 7.80 15.13 3.77
C ARG A 129 7.95 14.53 5.18
N PHE A 130 8.62 13.38 5.31
CA PHE A 130 8.94 12.80 6.61
C PHE A 130 10.16 13.47 7.25
N ALA A 131 10.26 13.39 8.58
CA ALA A 131 11.46 13.84 9.27
C ALA A 131 12.70 13.05 8.79
N LEU A 132 13.85 13.72 8.64
CA LEU A 132 15.08 13.14 8.07
C LEU A 132 15.46 11.75 8.62
N PRO A 133 15.38 11.46 9.94
CA PRO A 133 15.68 10.13 10.46
C PRO A 133 14.69 9.04 9.99
N GLN A 134 13.41 9.37 9.82
CA GLN A 134 12.39 8.44 9.31
C GLN A 134 12.60 8.18 7.82
N TRP A 135 12.88 9.23 7.05
CA TRP A 135 13.22 9.13 5.64
C TRP A 135 14.42 8.20 5.41
N GLN A 136 15.54 8.43 6.12
CA GLN A 136 16.75 7.62 5.99
C GLN A 136 16.52 6.15 6.33
N ARG A 137 15.73 5.87 7.37
CA ARG A 137 15.38 4.50 7.76
C ARG A 137 14.55 3.81 6.68
N LEU A 138 13.52 4.48 6.16
CA LEU A 138 12.68 3.94 5.11
C LEU A 138 13.48 3.67 3.83
N ALA A 139 14.32 4.63 3.41
CA ALA A 139 15.21 4.46 2.26
C ALA A 139 16.14 3.26 2.44
N ALA A 140 16.74 3.10 3.63
CA ALA A 140 17.59 1.95 3.94
C ALA A 140 16.81 0.62 3.85
N SER A 141 15.58 0.57 4.36
CA SER A 141 14.73 -0.64 4.29
C SER A 141 14.32 -0.99 2.86
N LEU A 142 13.89 0.00 2.07
CA LEU A 142 13.54 -0.20 0.65
C LEU A 142 14.76 -0.67 -0.15
N ASN A 143 15.93 -0.09 0.11
CA ASN A 143 17.19 -0.48 -0.52
C ASN A 143 17.63 -1.90 -0.14
N ALA A 144 17.45 -2.29 1.13
CA ALA A 144 17.74 -3.64 1.58
C ALA A 144 16.81 -4.67 0.92
N ALA A 145 15.51 -4.37 0.85
CA ALA A 145 14.52 -5.22 0.18
C ALA A 145 14.77 -5.31 -1.34
N ALA A 146 15.10 -4.19 -2.00
CA ALA A 146 15.49 -4.19 -3.41
C ALA A 146 16.70 -5.09 -3.67
N ARG A 147 17.73 -5.01 -2.82
CA ARG A 147 18.91 -5.89 -2.92
C ARG A 147 18.55 -7.37 -2.75
N ALA A 148 17.70 -7.69 -1.77
CA ALA A 148 17.23 -9.06 -1.54
C ALA A 148 16.43 -9.61 -2.73
N ALA A 149 15.70 -8.73 -3.43
CA ALA A 149 14.92 -9.07 -4.62
C ALA A 149 15.73 -9.03 -5.94
N GLY A 150 17.03 -8.74 -5.90
CA GLY A 150 17.88 -8.61 -7.10
C GLY A 150 17.58 -7.37 -7.95
N GLN A 151 16.98 -6.34 -7.36
CA GLN A 151 16.58 -5.09 -8.02
C GLN A 151 17.59 -3.96 -7.79
N PRO A 152 17.62 -2.95 -8.68
CA PRO A 152 18.51 -1.80 -8.52
C PRO A 152 18.13 -0.98 -7.29
N VAL A 153 19.14 -0.70 -6.46
CA VAL A 153 19.05 0.13 -5.25
C VAL A 153 18.98 1.60 -5.68
N THR A 154 17.80 2.22 -5.59
CA THR A 154 17.55 3.54 -6.21
C THR A 154 16.85 4.55 -5.29
N TRP A 155 16.60 4.20 -4.03
CA TRP A 155 15.93 5.09 -3.07
C TRP A 155 16.98 5.88 -2.30
N THR A 156 16.98 7.21 -2.44
CA THR A 156 17.91 8.11 -1.76
C THR A 156 17.18 9.13 -0.93
#